data_AF-A0A937LK70-F1
#
_entry.id   AF-A0A937LK70-F1
#
_cell.length_a   1.000
_cell.length_b   1.000
_cell.length_c   1.000
_cell.angle_alpha   90.00
_cell.angle_beta   90.00
_cell.angle_gamma   90.00
#
_symmetry.space_group_name_H-M   'P 1'
#
loop_
_entity.id
_entity.type
_entity.pdbx_description
1 polymer ?
#
loop_
_entity_poly.entity_id
_entity_poly.type
_entity_poly.pdbx_seq_one_letter_code
_entity_poly.pdbx_strand_id
1 'polypeptide(L)'
;MIERPQPFVHLHNSSASVILDCRGNQPVLAYFGSTLSKVDVDHLNQLDRHQAPASLPIEPKITLTPTIGESYLGHLGLEVRRDNANWGLLPRLVKSETTGLLVTLTSLCDLTKLEITHRLSLDTKTAVVRLSVSVRNICEKSLLSIDTCALTIPLADHLAELQDYRGRWGYEFQTHRQTIGTANYVRENWTGRTSHHLNPTITLLEKQTGPSSGAALGLHIGWSGNHQIRIETLADGRRVLQAGELLRPGEIGLLPGEVYDSPEIFLCHSS
;
A
#
# COMPACT_ATOMS: atom_id res chain seq x y z
N MET A 1 23.36 9.43 17.64
CA MET A 1 21.94 9.61 18.02
C MET A 1 21.15 9.59 16.73
N ILE A 2 20.32 8.58 16.51
CA ILE A 2 19.40 8.57 15.36
C ILE A 2 18.24 9.48 15.74
N GLU A 3 18.07 10.57 15.00
CA GLU A 3 16.97 11.50 15.20
C GLU A 3 15.65 10.75 14.98
N ARG A 4 14.70 10.88 15.91
CA ARG A 4 13.43 10.15 15.81
C ARG A 4 12.64 10.71 14.62
N PRO A 5 12.07 9.88 13.75
CA PRO A 5 11.24 10.36 12.64
C PRO A 5 10.14 11.31 13.12
N GLN A 6 9.78 12.29 12.30
CA GLN A 6 8.61 13.12 12.59
C GLN A 6 7.38 12.20 12.77
N PRO A 7 6.54 12.42 13.79
CA PRO A 7 5.43 11.51 14.10
C PRO A 7 4.39 11.44 12.98
N PHE A 8 4.20 12.54 12.25
CA PHE A 8 3.32 12.61 11.09
C PHE A 8 4.01 13.35 9.95
N VAL A 9 3.73 12.93 8.73
CA VAL A 9 4.09 13.68 7.51
C VAL A 9 2.82 14.07 6.79
N HIS A 10 2.67 15.36 6.46
CA HIS A 10 1.55 15.89 5.70
C HIS A 10 2.05 16.46 4.37
N LEU A 11 1.62 15.85 3.27
CA LEU A 11 1.80 16.40 1.93
C LEU A 11 0.46 16.96 1.46
N HIS A 12 0.45 18.16 0.89
CA HIS A 12 -0.78 18.75 0.38
C HIS A 12 -0.54 19.64 -0.83
N ASN A 13 -1.56 19.74 -1.67
CA ASN A 13 -1.64 20.71 -2.76
C ASN A 13 -3.04 21.35 -2.75
N SER A 14 -3.47 21.97 -3.84
CA SER A 14 -4.83 22.54 -3.94
C SER A 14 -5.94 21.49 -3.99
N SER A 15 -5.63 20.26 -4.36
CA SER A 15 -6.57 19.22 -4.77
C SER A 15 -6.68 18.06 -3.77
N ALA A 16 -5.63 17.79 -2.98
CA ALA A 16 -5.61 16.69 -2.02
C ALA A 16 -4.69 16.94 -0.81
N SER A 17 -4.93 16.17 0.24
CA SER A 17 -4.06 15.99 1.39
C SER A 17 -3.72 14.50 1.59
N VAL A 18 -2.46 14.24 1.94
CA VAL A 18 -1.93 12.92 2.28
C VAL A 18 -1.29 13.01 3.65
N ILE A 19 -1.73 12.17 4.59
CA ILE A 19 -1.14 12.10 5.93
C ILE A 19 -0.58 10.70 6.15
N LEU A 20 0.69 10.64 6.52
CA LEU A 20 1.37 9.43 6.95
C LEU A 20 1.57 9.46 8.47
N ASP A 21 1.13 8.42 9.17
CA ASP A 21 1.46 8.17 10.58
C ASP A 21 2.76 7.38 10.67
N CYS A 22 3.78 8.01 11.24
CA CYS A 22 5.13 7.50 11.40
C CYS A 22 5.48 7.23 12.89
N ARG A 23 4.49 7.26 13.79
CA ARG A 23 4.69 6.98 15.23
C ARG A 23 5.02 5.51 15.50
N GLY A 24 4.57 4.61 14.63
CA GLY A 24 4.75 3.16 14.75
C GLY A 24 6.10 2.66 14.21
N ASN A 25 6.28 1.33 14.24
CA ASN A 25 7.47 0.70 13.67
C ASN A 25 7.50 0.77 12.14
N GLN A 26 6.36 0.94 11.48
CA GLN A 26 6.25 1.09 10.04
C GLN A 26 5.27 2.23 9.70
N PRO A 27 5.42 2.86 8.53
CA PRO A 27 4.55 3.96 8.14
C PRO A 27 3.16 3.46 7.73
N VAL A 28 2.15 4.26 8.07
CA VAL A 28 0.74 4.02 7.75
C VAL A 28 0.18 5.17 6.95
N LEU A 29 -0.57 4.89 5.89
CA LEU A 29 -1.38 5.91 5.23
C LEU A 29 -2.63 6.19 6.08
N ALA A 30 -2.58 7.28 6.85
CA ALA A 30 -3.66 7.63 7.78
C ALA A 30 -4.80 8.38 7.07
N TYR A 31 -4.48 9.18 6.05
CA TYR A 31 -5.47 9.89 5.25
C TYR A 31 -4.99 10.09 3.82
N PHE A 32 -5.89 9.90 2.86
CA PHE A 32 -5.74 10.37 1.50
C PHE A 32 -7.12 10.81 0.98
N GLY A 33 -7.24 12.08 0.61
CA GLY A 33 -8.50 12.63 0.14
C GLY A 33 -8.40 14.11 -0.15
N SER A 34 -9.54 14.79 -0.14
CA SER A 34 -9.66 16.23 -0.35
C SER A 34 -8.76 17.05 0.58
N THR A 35 -8.33 18.22 0.10
CA THR A 35 -7.46 19.11 0.87
C THR A 35 -8.07 19.47 2.21
N LEU A 36 -7.35 19.18 3.30
CA LEU A 36 -7.78 19.53 4.65
C LEU A 36 -7.45 21.00 4.91
N SER A 37 -8.43 21.76 5.41
CA SER A 37 -8.27 23.20 5.68
C SER A 37 -7.37 23.50 6.88
N LYS A 38 -7.32 22.59 7.87
CA LYS A 38 -6.43 22.67 9.03
C LYS A 38 -6.04 21.25 9.47
N VAL A 39 -4.74 21.02 9.61
CA VAL A 39 -4.20 19.79 10.19
C VAL A 39 -3.44 20.16 11.46
N ASP A 40 -3.87 19.58 12.58
CA ASP A 40 -3.25 19.77 13.89
C ASP A 40 -2.86 18.40 14.44
N VAL A 41 -1.70 18.31 15.10
CA VAL A 41 -1.18 17.08 15.68
C VAL A 41 -2.17 16.51 16.71
N ASP A 42 -2.87 17.37 17.45
CA ASP A 42 -3.87 16.93 18.43
C ASP A 42 -5.06 16.22 17.76
N HIS A 43 -5.49 16.68 16.57
CA HIS A 43 -6.52 15.98 15.80
C HIS A 43 -6.00 14.66 15.22
N LEU A 44 -4.74 14.63 14.76
CA LEU A 44 -4.13 13.41 14.24
C LEU A 44 -3.93 12.34 15.31
N ASN A 45 -3.66 12.74 16.55
CA ASN A 45 -3.59 11.82 17.69
C ASN A 45 -4.94 11.17 18.02
N GLN A 46 -6.06 11.72 17.54
CA GLN A 46 -7.40 11.12 17.70
C GLN A 46 -7.72 10.08 16.61
N LEU A 47 -6.85 9.88 15.61
CA LEU A 47 -7.03 8.81 14.61
C LEU A 47 -6.86 7.41 15.22
N ASP A 48 -6.31 7.32 16.43
CA ASP A 48 -6.23 6.06 17.16
C ASP A 48 -7.64 5.61 17.59
N ARG A 49 -8.01 4.38 17.24
CA ARG A 49 -9.28 3.79 17.64
C ARG A 49 -9.38 3.73 19.16
N HIS A 50 -10.51 4.17 19.71
CA HIS A 50 -10.82 4.00 21.13
C HIS A 50 -10.97 2.51 21.48
N GLN A 51 -10.52 2.14 22.68
CA GLN A 51 -10.67 0.77 23.19
C GLN A 51 -12.14 0.34 23.17
N ALA A 52 -12.42 -0.76 22.48
CA ALA A 52 -13.73 -1.39 22.48
C ALA A 52 -13.75 -2.57 23.46
N PRO A 53 -14.85 -2.80 24.22
CA PRO A 53 -15.01 -3.98 25.05
C PRO A 53 -14.82 -5.27 24.21
N ALA A 54 -14.16 -6.27 24.79
CA ALA A 54 -13.85 -7.55 24.15
C ALA A 54 -13.02 -7.45 22.84
N SER A 55 -12.28 -6.36 22.63
CA SER A 55 -11.31 -6.21 21.54
C SER A 55 -9.88 -6.11 22.07
N LEU A 56 -8.89 -6.26 21.17
CA LEU A 56 -7.49 -6.03 21.52
C LEU A 56 -7.29 -4.59 22.05
N PRO A 57 -6.47 -4.38 23.09
CA PRO A 57 -6.18 -3.03 23.60
C PRO A 57 -5.48 -2.15 22.56
N ILE A 58 -4.70 -2.76 21.66
CA ILE A 58 -4.00 -2.10 20.56
C ILE A 58 -4.29 -2.89 19.30
N GLU A 59 -4.91 -2.24 18.33
CA GLU A 59 -5.20 -2.85 17.03
C GLU A 59 -3.93 -2.87 16.16
N PRO A 60 -3.64 -3.99 15.46
CA PRO A 60 -2.56 -4.01 14.48
C PRO A 60 -2.74 -2.91 13.45
N LYS A 61 -1.67 -2.15 13.17
CA LYS A 61 -1.70 -1.08 12.17
C LYS A 61 -1.72 -1.67 10.75
N ILE A 62 -2.42 -1.02 9.82
CA ILE A 62 -2.37 -1.34 8.39
C ILE A 62 -1.23 -0.52 7.79
N THR A 63 -0.03 -1.07 7.79
CA THR A 63 1.18 -0.38 7.30
C THR A 63 1.28 -0.47 5.78
N LEU A 64 2.13 0.35 5.17
CA LEU A 64 2.24 0.39 3.70
C LEU A 64 2.71 -0.94 3.10
N THR A 65 3.42 -1.78 3.86
CA THR A 65 3.82 -3.14 3.48
C THR A 65 3.76 -4.05 4.71
N PRO A 66 2.57 -4.52 5.12
CA PRO A 66 2.41 -5.29 6.36
C PRO A 66 3.23 -6.58 6.33
N THR A 67 3.84 -6.90 7.45
CA THR A 67 4.73 -8.05 7.63
C THR A 67 4.26 -8.98 8.74
N ILE A 68 4.79 -10.20 8.75
CA ILE A 68 4.43 -11.23 9.72
C ILE A 68 4.67 -10.81 11.18
N GLY A 69 5.65 -9.94 11.46
CA GLY A 69 5.96 -9.48 12.81
C GLY A 69 5.03 -8.41 13.35
N GLU A 70 4.14 -7.85 12.52
CA GLU A 70 3.24 -6.76 12.91
C GLU A 70 1.89 -7.24 13.45
N SER A 71 1.71 -8.56 13.62
CA SER A 71 0.43 -9.17 14.00
C SER A 71 -0.71 -8.80 13.04
N TYR A 72 -0.37 -8.53 11.77
CA TYR A 72 -1.31 -8.16 10.74
C TYR A 72 -2.28 -9.32 10.44
N LEU A 73 -3.55 -8.98 10.24
CA LEU A 73 -4.64 -9.98 10.19
C LEU A 73 -5.00 -10.46 8.77
N GLY A 74 -4.42 -9.85 7.74
CA GLY A 74 -4.71 -10.16 6.33
C GLY A 74 -3.50 -10.69 5.57
N HIS A 75 -3.56 -10.61 4.24
CA HIS A 75 -2.45 -10.99 3.37
C HIS A 75 -1.27 -10.01 3.51
N LEU A 76 -0.06 -10.55 3.72
CA LEU A 76 1.14 -9.74 3.95
C LEU A 76 1.49 -8.92 2.70
N GLY A 77 1.93 -7.69 2.91
CA GLY A 77 2.42 -6.80 1.85
C GLY A 77 3.88 -7.07 1.49
N LEU A 78 4.68 -7.52 2.45
CA LEU A 78 6.07 -7.90 2.21
C LEU A 78 6.38 -9.26 2.84
N GLU A 79 6.77 -10.20 1.97
CA GLU A 79 7.28 -11.51 2.36
C GLU A 79 8.65 -11.69 1.72
N VAL A 80 9.61 -12.04 2.56
CA VAL A 80 10.97 -12.33 2.13
C VAL A 80 11.43 -13.61 2.79
N ARG A 81 12.44 -14.21 2.19
CA ARG A 81 13.11 -15.37 2.76
C ARG A 81 14.60 -15.24 2.59
N ARG A 82 15.30 -15.35 3.70
CA ARG A 82 16.75 -15.53 3.71
C ARG A 82 17.07 -17.00 3.93
N ASP A 83 17.94 -17.52 3.09
CA ASP A 83 18.25 -18.95 3.03
C ASP A 83 16.97 -19.80 2.90
N ASN A 84 16.80 -20.85 3.70
CA ASN A 84 15.65 -21.76 3.61
C ASN A 84 14.55 -21.51 4.66
N ALA A 85 14.78 -20.67 5.67
CA ALA A 85 13.87 -20.59 6.83
C ALA A 85 13.79 -19.22 7.52
N ASN A 86 14.60 -18.23 7.12
CA ASN A 86 14.63 -16.93 7.79
C ASN A 86 13.65 -15.97 7.11
N TRP A 87 12.37 -16.07 7.45
CA TRP A 87 11.28 -15.24 6.91
C TRP A 87 10.75 -14.18 7.89
N GLY A 88 11.23 -14.19 9.14
CA GLY A 88 10.77 -13.26 10.17
C GLY A 88 11.05 -11.80 9.81
N LEU A 89 10.02 -10.97 9.75
CA LEU A 89 10.12 -9.54 9.46
C LEU A 89 9.51 -8.72 10.59
N LEU A 90 10.34 -7.88 11.20
CA LEU A 90 9.91 -6.85 12.15
C LEU A 90 10.70 -5.56 11.88
N PRO A 91 10.42 -4.87 10.77
CA PRO A 91 11.12 -3.66 10.39
C PRO A 91 10.76 -2.48 11.31
N ARG A 92 11.73 -1.62 11.57
CA ARG A 92 11.59 -0.39 12.38
C ARG A 92 11.92 0.82 11.53
N LEU A 93 11.01 1.79 11.48
CA LEU A 93 11.21 3.08 10.85
C LEU A 93 12.31 3.84 11.58
N VAL A 94 13.37 4.17 10.85
CA VAL A 94 14.56 4.85 11.40
C VAL A 94 14.77 6.23 10.79
N LYS A 95 14.18 6.51 9.63
CA LYS A 95 14.36 7.78 8.92
C LYS A 95 13.08 8.22 8.22
N SER A 96 12.83 9.53 8.26
CA SER A 96 11.77 10.20 7.51
C SER A 96 12.33 11.48 6.92
N GLU A 97 12.32 11.58 5.60
CA GLU A 97 12.84 12.72 4.84
C GLU A 97 11.76 13.24 3.91
N THR A 98 11.45 14.53 4.02
CA THR A 98 10.44 15.20 3.19
C THR A 98 11.12 16.31 2.39
N THR A 99 10.92 16.31 1.07
CA THR A 99 11.42 17.36 0.17
C THR A 99 10.28 17.77 -0.76
N GLY A 100 9.69 18.95 -0.51
CA GLY A 100 8.51 19.41 -1.24
C GLY A 100 7.33 18.45 -1.05
N LEU A 101 6.83 17.88 -2.15
CA LEU A 101 5.72 16.91 -2.16
C LEU A 101 6.19 15.46 -2.28
N LEU A 102 7.45 15.17 -1.93
CA LEU A 102 8.01 13.83 -1.86
C LEU A 102 8.41 13.52 -0.42
N VAL A 103 8.04 12.33 0.04
CA VAL A 103 8.53 11.76 1.30
C VAL A 103 9.19 10.42 1.06
N THR A 104 10.34 10.22 1.70
CA THR A 104 11.09 8.96 1.74
C THR A 104 11.17 8.48 3.19
N LEU A 105 10.74 7.24 3.42
CA LEU A 105 10.67 6.62 4.73
C LEU A 105 11.52 5.36 4.73
N THR A 106 12.54 5.32 5.57
CA THR A 106 13.48 4.19 5.61
C THR A 106 13.30 3.40 6.89
N SER A 107 13.12 2.11 6.73
CA SER A 107 12.97 1.14 7.82
C SER A 107 14.06 0.07 7.74
N LEU A 108 14.54 -0.38 8.90
CA LEU A 108 15.53 -1.44 9.00
C LEU A 108 14.95 -2.65 9.72
N CYS A 109 15.22 -3.84 9.19
CA CYS A 109 14.96 -5.09 9.90
C CYS A 109 16.29 -5.74 10.30
N ASP A 110 16.60 -5.68 11.60
CA ASP A 110 17.84 -6.24 12.15
C ASP A 110 17.89 -7.78 12.05
N LEU A 111 16.72 -8.44 12.10
CA LEU A 111 16.57 -9.89 12.10
C LEU A 111 16.94 -10.50 10.74
N THR A 112 16.32 -10.00 9.67
CA THR A 112 16.57 -10.46 8.30
C THR A 112 17.59 -9.61 7.56
N LYS A 113 18.22 -8.63 8.21
CA LYS A 113 19.27 -7.77 7.62
C LYS A 113 18.83 -7.19 6.28
N LEU A 114 17.73 -6.45 6.30
CA LEU A 114 17.25 -5.71 5.14
C LEU A 114 16.88 -4.27 5.49
N GLU A 115 16.85 -3.44 4.47
CA GLU A 115 16.33 -2.07 4.51
C GLU A 115 15.11 -2.00 3.58
N ILE A 116 14.04 -1.36 4.05
CA ILE A 116 12.81 -1.08 3.29
C ILE A 116 12.72 0.42 3.14
N THR A 117 12.55 0.90 1.92
CA THR A 117 12.36 2.32 1.64
C THR A 117 11.03 2.54 0.96
N HIS A 118 10.07 3.16 1.66
CA HIS A 118 8.82 3.62 1.04
C HIS A 118 9.02 5.02 0.49
N ARG A 119 8.66 5.23 -0.78
CA ARG A 119 8.62 6.55 -1.41
C ARG A 119 7.19 6.90 -1.74
N LEU A 120 6.75 8.08 -1.32
CA LEU A 120 5.44 8.60 -1.64
C LEU A 120 5.60 10.02 -2.17
N SER A 121 4.99 10.30 -3.33
CA SER A 121 4.91 11.66 -3.86
C SER A 121 3.48 12.05 -4.20
N LEU A 122 3.12 13.29 -3.89
CA LEU A 122 1.88 13.92 -4.32
C LEU A 122 2.18 14.79 -5.53
N ASP A 123 1.40 14.65 -6.60
CA ASP A 123 1.52 15.51 -7.77
C ASP A 123 1.31 16.98 -7.39
N THR A 124 1.92 17.91 -8.12
CA THR A 124 1.85 19.34 -7.77
C THR A 124 0.48 19.98 -8.01
N LYS A 125 -0.35 19.40 -8.89
CA LYS A 125 -1.62 20.03 -9.35
C LYS A 125 -2.85 19.14 -9.16
N THR A 126 -2.66 17.82 -9.17
CA THR A 126 -3.73 16.84 -9.17
C THR A 126 -3.81 16.08 -7.85
N ALA A 127 -4.93 15.41 -7.60
CA ALA A 127 -5.11 14.53 -6.45
C ALA A 127 -4.51 13.13 -6.72
N VAL A 128 -3.32 13.07 -7.34
CA VAL A 128 -2.63 11.83 -7.67
C VAL A 128 -1.44 11.62 -6.75
N VAL A 129 -1.44 10.48 -6.06
CA VAL A 129 -0.32 10.02 -5.23
C VAL A 129 0.36 8.87 -5.95
N ARG A 130 1.69 8.90 -5.96
CA ARG A 130 2.55 7.81 -6.43
C ARG A 130 3.26 7.19 -5.25
N LEU A 131 3.16 5.88 -5.09
CA LEU A 131 3.82 5.10 -4.06
C LEU A 131 4.71 4.03 -4.68
N SER A 132 5.88 3.80 -4.09
CA SER A 132 6.72 2.63 -4.39
C SER A 132 7.49 2.19 -3.17
N VAL A 133 8.00 0.96 -3.21
CA VAL A 133 8.86 0.41 -2.16
C VAL A 133 10.12 -0.16 -2.77
N SER A 134 11.26 0.14 -2.15
CA SER A 134 12.53 -0.53 -2.41
C SER A 134 12.87 -1.46 -1.26
N VAL A 135 13.43 -2.62 -1.57
CA VAL A 135 13.99 -3.55 -0.57
C VAL A 135 15.45 -3.76 -0.90
N ARG A 136 16.33 -3.48 0.06
CA ARG A 136 17.77 -3.66 -0.07
C ARG A 136 18.28 -4.76 0.84
N ASN A 137 19.09 -5.65 0.30
CA ASN A 137 19.81 -6.65 1.09
C ASN A 137 21.04 -6.00 1.74
N ILE A 138 20.99 -5.74 3.05
CA ILE A 138 22.11 -5.17 3.81
C ILE A 138 22.94 -6.26 4.52
N CYS A 139 22.66 -7.55 4.27
CA CYS A 139 23.54 -8.63 4.68
C CYS A 139 24.76 -8.69 3.76
N GLU A 140 25.94 -8.92 4.32
CA GLU A 140 27.19 -9.02 3.56
C GLU A 140 27.42 -10.40 2.91
N LYS A 141 26.64 -11.41 3.30
CA LYS A 141 26.99 -12.82 3.02
C LYS A 141 25.93 -13.61 2.27
N SER A 142 24.65 -13.46 2.64
CA SER A 142 23.60 -14.31 2.10
C SER A 142 22.64 -13.55 1.19
N LEU A 143 22.08 -14.30 0.23
CA LEU A 143 21.03 -13.84 -0.65
C LEU A 143 19.72 -13.65 0.13
N LEU A 144 18.93 -12.66 -0.28
CA LEU A 144 17.58 -12.42 0.19
C LEU A 144 16.59 -12.64 -0.96
N SER A 145 15.71 -13.62 -0.85
CA SER A 145 14.61 -13.82 -1.79
C SER A 145 13.43 -12.92 -1.40
N ILE A 146 12.79 -12.32 -2.41
CA ILE A 146 11.54 -11.59 -2.24
C ILE A 146 10.43 -12.46 -2.80
N ASP A 147 9.53 -12.90 -1.93
CA ASP A 147 8.43 -13.78 -2.29
C ASP A 147 7.15 -12.98 -2.56
N THR A 148 6.95 -11.83 -1.91
CA THR A 148 5.87 -10.87 -2.19
C THR A 148 6.31 -9.46 -1.85
N CYS A 149 5.99 -8.50 -2.71
CA CYS A 149 6.15 -7.08 -2.45
C CYS A 149 4.99 -6.29 -3.08
N ALA A 150 4.04 -5.90 -2.25
CA ALA A 150 2.83 -5.19 -2.63
C ALA A 150 2.48 -4.14 -1.58
N LEU A 151 2.01 -2.99 -2.05
CA LEU A 151 1.60 -1.89 -1.19
C LEU A 151 0.18 -2.14 -0.69
N THR A 152 -0.03 -1.93 0.61
CA THR A 152 -1.33 -2.07 1.27
C THR A 152 -1.85 -0.70 1.71
N ILE A 153 -3.07 -0.40 1.29
CA ILE A 153 -3.75 0.87 1.48
C ILE A 153 -5.04 0.61 2.26
N PRO A 154 -5.25 1.25 3.43
CA PRO A 154 -6.54 1.16 4.12
C PRO A 154 -7.63 1.82 3.27
N LEU A 155 -8.78 1.16 3.19
CA LEU A 155 -9.94 1.65 2.45
C LEU A 155 -10.96 2.25 3.38
N ALA A 156 -11.49 3.41 2.99
CA ALA A 156 -12.59 4.04 3.70
C ALA A 156 -13.91 3.28 3.48
N ASP A 157 -14.72 3.18 4.52
CA ASP A 157 -15.89 2.30 4.50
C ASP A 157 -17.00 2.72 3.52
N HIS A 158 -17.07 4.01 3.17
CA HIS A 158 -18.04 4.51 2.21
C HIS A 158 -17.77 4.02 0.78
N LEU A 159 -16.52 3.64 0.46
CA LEU A 159 -16.16 3.03 -0.82
C LEU A 159 -16.64 1.57 -0.84
N ALA A 160 -17.91 1.38 -1.18
CA ALA A 160 -18.62 0.11 -1.06
C ALA A 160 -18.74 -0.66 -2.38
N GLU A 161 -18.35 -0.07 -3.51
CA GLU A 161 -18.36 -0.72 -4.82
C GLU A 161 -17.00 -0.66 -5.48
N LEU A 162 -16.72 -1.65 -6.32
CA LEU A 162 -15.57 -1.66 -7.19
C LEU A 162 -16.04 -1.66 -8.64
N GLN A 163 -15.30 -0.97 -9.49
CA GLN A 163 -15.41 -1.01 -10.94
C GLN A 163 -14.07 -1.49 -11.50
N ASP A 164 -14.11 -2.60 -12.23
CA ASP A 164 -12.99 -3.16 -12.97
C ASP A 164 -13.27 -3.13 -14.48
N TYR A 165 -12.24 -3.41 -15.25
CA TYR A 165 -12.38 -3.63 -16.69
C TYR A 165 -12.00 -5.06 -17.02
N ARG A 166 -12.83 -5.68 -17.85
CA ARG A 166 -12.69 -7.06 -18.32
C ARG A 166 -12.69 -7.06 -19.85
N GLY A 167 -12.44 -8.20 -20.44
CA GLY A 167 -12.54 -8.31 -21.89
C GLY A 167 -11.77 -9.49 -22.43
N ARG A 168 -11.63 -9.47 -23.76
CA ARG A 168 -10.83 -10.40 -24.54
C ARG A 168 -10.29 -9.65 -25.75
N TRP A 169 -9.38 -10.29 -26.48
CA TRP A 169 -8.86 -9.71 -27.72
C TRP A 169 -10.01 -9.30 -28.66
N GLY A 170 -9.99 -8.05 -29.13
CA GLY A 170 -11.03 -7.47 -29.99
C GLY A 170 -12.33 -7.07 -29.27
N TYR A 171 -12.35 -7.14 -27.93
CA TYR A 171 -13.46 -6.72 -27.08
C TYR A 171 -12.95 -6.35 -25.67
N GLU A 172 -11.91 -5.51 -25.63
CA GLU A 172 -11.25 -5.05 -24.41
C GLU A 172 -12.09 -4.02 -23.64
N PHE A 173 -11.70 -3.75 -22.38
CA PHE A 173 -12.21 -2.66 -21.55
C PHE A 173 -13.73 -2.62 -21.33
N GLN A 174 -14.35 -3.80 -21.21
CA GLN A 174 -15.73 -3.92 -20.80
C GLN A 174 -15.85 -3.60 -19.31
N THR A 175 -16.54 -2.49 -19.01
CA THR A 175 -16.76 -2.03 -17.65
C THR A 175 -17.61 -3.02 -16.89
N HIS A 176 -17.15 -3.40 -15.70
CA HIS A 176 -17.92 -4.23 -14.79
C HIS A 176 -17.86 -3.60 -13.39
N ARG A 177 -19.03 -3.43 -12.78
CA ARG A 177 -19.21 -2.79 -11.47
C ARG A 177 -19.95 -3.75 -10.54
N GLN A 178 -19.46 -3.89 -9.31
CA GLN A 178 -20.06 -4.76 -8.31
C GLN A 178 -19.87 -4.21 -6.90
N THR A 179 -20.76 -4.59 -5.99
CA THR A 179 -20.60 -4.32 -4.56
C THR A 179 -19.44 -5.14 -3.98
N ILE A 180 -18.64 -4.51 -3.12
CA ILE A 180 -17.60 -5.17 -2.35
C ILE A 180 -18.28 -5.98 -1.24
N GLY A 181 -18.23 -7.30 -1.36
CA GLY A 181 -18.75 -8.23 -0.35
C GLY A 181 -17.77 -8.47 0.79
N THR A 182 -18.10 -9.45 1.63
CA THR A 182 -17.22 -9.93 2.72
C THR A 182 -16.15 -10.92 2.23
N ALA A 183 -16.36 -11.55 1.09
CA ALA A 183 -15.36 -12.41 0.46
C ALA A 183 -14.24 -11.56 -0.15
N ASN A 184 -13.00 -12.05 -0.04
CA ASN A 184 -11.85 -11.39 -0.64
C ASN A 184 -12.01 -11.35 -2.16
N TYR A 185 -11.83 -10.17 -2.72
CA TYR A 185 -11.75 -9.97 -4.16
C TYR A 185 -10.29 -9.96 -4.57
N VAL A 186 -9.93 -10.79 -5.55
CA VAL A 186 -8.56 -10.90 -6.06
C VAL A 186 -8.60 -10.90 -7.58
N ARG A 187 -7.81 -10.03 -8.22
CA ARG A 187 -7.52 -10.04 -9.66
C ARG A 187 -6.03 -10.25 -9.87
N GLU A 188 -5.69 -11.33 -10.56
CA GLU A 188 -4.31 -11.71 -10.86
C GLU A 188 -4.13 -11.89 -12.36
N ASN A 189 -3.11 -11.24 -12.90
CA ASN A 189 -2.65 -11.50 -14.25
C ASN A 189 -1.33 -12.27 -14.19
N TRP A 190 -1.32 -13.43 -14.83
CA TRP A 190 -0.19 -14.36 -14.85
C TRP A 190 0.45 -14.50 -16.24
N THR A 191 0.04 -13.67 -17.20
CA THR A 191 0.38 -13.85 -18.62
C THR A 191 1.69 -13.18 -19.07
N GLY A 192 2.46 -12.60 -18.15
CA GLY A 192 3.73 -11.92 -18.42
C GLY A 192 3.58 -10.58 -19.17
N ARG A 193 2.35 -10.16 -19.44
CA ARG A 193 1.97 -8.90 -20.09
C ARG A 193 0.61 -8.47 -19.55
N THR A 194 0.25 -7.18 -19.57
CA THR A 194 -1.06 -6.70 -19.10
C THR A 194 -2.24 -7.47 -19.71
N SER A 195 -2.11 -7.84 -20.99
CA SER A 195 -3.10 -8.65 -21.71
C SER A 195 -4.46 -7.96 -21.88
N HIS A 196 -5.36 -8.60 -22.62
CA HIS A 196 -6.65 -8.02 -23.05
C HIS A 196 -7.76 -8.15 -22.00
N HIS A 197 -7.55 -9.01 -21.01
CA HIS A 197 -8.58 -9.46 -20.07
C HIS A 197 -8.42 -8.83 -18.67
N LEU A 198 -7.22 -8.36 -18.32
CA LEU A 198 -6.89 -7.90 -16.98
C LEU A 198 -5.93 -6.70 -17.02
N ASN A 199 -6.50 -5.51 -17.21
CA ASN A 199 -5.74 -4.29 -17.05
C ASN A 199 -5.43 -4.01 -15.55
N PRO A 200 -4.32 -3.32 -15.23
CA PRO A 200 -3.81 -3.19 -13.88
C PRO A 200 -4.45 -1.98 -13.17
N THR A 201 -5.77 -1.86 -13.25
CA THR A 201 -6.53 -0.78 -12.60
C THR A 201 -7.79 -1.29 -11.93
N ILE A 202 -8.24 -0.53 -10.96
CA ILE A 202 -9.57 -0.64 -10.34
C ILE A 202 -10.01 0.75 -9.90
N THR A 203 -11.32 0.99 -9.86
CA THR A 203 -11.88 2.19 -9.25
C THR A 203 -12.81 1.77 -8.12
N LEU A 204 -12.59 2.32 -6.94
CA LEU A 204 -13.46 2.13 -5.78
C LEU A 204 -14.42 3.31 -5.69
N LEU A 205 -15.68 3.04 -5.39
CA LEU A 205 -16.78 3.99 -5.54
C LEU A 205 -17.72 3.90 -4.34
N GLU A 206 -18.38 5.00 -4.01
CA GLU A 206 -19.62 4.95 -3.24
C GLU A 206 -20.75 4.35 -4.09
N LYS A 207 -21.77 3.78 -3.46
CA LYS A 207 -22.89 3.15 -4.18
C LYS A 207 -23.60 4.13 -5.13
N GLN A 208 -23.67 5.41 -4.75
CA GLN A 208 -24.35 6.45 -5.50
C GLN A 208 -23.42 7.19 -6.48
N THR A 209 -22.13 6.84 -6.55
CA THR A 209 -21.20 7.51 -7.45
C THR A 209 -21.60 7.30 -8.91
N GLY A 210 -21.75 8.40 -9.63
CA GLY A 210 -22.06 8.46 -11.05
C GLY A 210 -21.03 9.29 -11.81
N PRO A 211 -21.24 9.52 -13.12
CA PRO A 211 -20.26 10.22 -13.95
C PRO A 211 -19.94 11.66 -13.53
N SER A 212 -20.83 12.32 -12.78
CA SER A 212 -20.72 13.75 -12.43
C SER A 212 -20.66 14.04 -10.93
N SER A 213 -20.69 13.03 -10.06
CA SER A 213 -20.77 13.21 -8.61
C SER A 213 -20.51 11.92 -7.84
N GLY A 214 -20.04 12.06 -6.59
CA GLY A 214 -19.79 10.97 -5.66
C GLY A 214 -18.31 10.65 -5.53
N ALA A 215 -17.90 10.10 -4.38
CA ALA A 215 -16.49 9.82 -4.14
C ALA A 215 -16.00 8.62 -4.95
N ALA A 216 -14.76 8.72 -5.41
CA ALA A 216 -14.06 7.70 -6.16
C ALA A 216 -12.57 7.68 -5.80
N LEU A 217 -12.02 6.47 -5.66
CA LEU A 217 -10.59 6.22 -5.53
C LEU A 217 -10.14 5.32 -6.68
N GLY A 218 -9.40 5.88 -7.63
CA GLY A 218 -8.76 5.11 -8.70
C GLY A 218 -7.42 4.56 -8.23
N LEU A 219 -7.12 3.32 -8.60
CA LEU A 219 -5.80 2.70 -8.48
C LEU A 219 -5.29 2.26 -9.86
N HIS A 220 -4.01 2.53 -10.12
CA HIS A 220 -3.29 1.99 -11.27
C HIS A 220 -1.91 1.46 -10.83
N ILE A 221 -1.58 0.23 -11.22
CA ILE A 221 -0.22 -0.31 -11.08
C ILE A 221 0.53 0.06 -12.35
N GLY A 222 1.61 0.85 -12.22
CA GLY A 222 2.54 1.22 -13.28
C GLY A 222 3.40 0.05 -13.74
N TRP A 223 2.77 -1.08 -14.06
CA TRP A 223 3.42 -2.33 -14.43
C TRP A 223 2.73 -2.98 -15.62
N SER A 224 3.53 -3.50 -16.54
CA SER A 224 3.04 -4.19 -17.72
C SER A 224 3.11 -5.71 -17.60
N GLY A 225 3.66 -6.27 -16.52
CA GLY A 225 3.86 -7.71 -16.35
C GLY A 225 2.77 -8.38 -15.52
N ASN A 226 3.17 -9.44 -14.81
CA ASN A 226 2.31 -10.12 -13.84
C ASN A 226 1.99 -9.17 -12.68
N HIS A 227 0.74 -9.09 -12.28
CA HIS A 227 0.29 -8.17 -11.22
C HIS A 227 -0.92 -8.71 -10.48
N GLN A 228 -1.10 -8.24 -9.25
CA GLN A 228 -2.25 -8.56 -8.41
C GLN A 228 -2.88 -7.29 -7.84
N ILE A 229 -4.21 -7.26 -7.81
CA ILE A 229 -5.01 -6.35 -7.00
C ILE A 229 -5.88 -7.19 -6.07
N ARG A 230 -5.85 -6.89 -4.77
CA ARG A 230 -6.62 -7.59 -3.74
C ARG A 230 -7.40 -6.58 -2.91
N ILE A 231 -8.68 -6.86 -2.67
CA ILE A 231 -9.50 -6.17 -1.70
C ILE A 231 -9.93 -7.20 -0.66
N GLU A 232 -9.59 -6.93 0.59
CA GLU A 232 -9.83 -7.85 1.71
C GLU A 232 -10.51 -7.10 2.86
N THR A 233 -11.45 -7.77 3.51
CA THR A 233 -12.02 -7.31 4.79
C THR A 233 -11.33 -8.09 5.89
N LEU A 234 -10.60 -7.37 6.76
CA LEU A 234 -9.87 -7.97 7.88
C LEU A 234 -10.84 -8.48 8.95
N ALA A 235 -10.35 -9.34 9.85
CA ALA A 235 -11.15 -9.91 10.92
C ALA A 235 -11.72 -8.85 11.91
N ASP A 236 -11.11 -7.65 11.96
CA ASP A 236 -11.61 -6.51 12.73
C ASP A 236 -12.59 -5.60 11.96
N GLY A 237 -12.94 -5.97 10.72
CA GLY A 237 -13.90 -5.28 9.87
C GLY A 237 -13.30 -4.20 8.97
N ARG A 238 -12.04 -3.79 9.18
CA ARG A 238 -11.37 -2.80 8.32
C ARG A 238 -11.14 -3.40 6.94
N ARG A 239 -11.30 -2.58 5.90
CA ARG A 239 -11.03 -2.98 4.52
C ARG A 239 -9.68 -2.47 4.05
N VAL A 240 -9.02 -3.28 3.24
CA VAL A 240 -7.71 -2.98 2.66
C VAL A 240 -7.70 -3.25 1.16
N LEU A 241 -6.93 -2.44 0.45
CA LEU A 241 -6.56 -2.64 -0.95
C LEU A 241 -5.07 -2.92 -0.99
N GLN A 242 -4.69 -4.05 -1.56
CA GLN A 242 -3.30 -4.40 -1.78
C GLN A 242 -3.03 -4.52 -3.27
N ALA A 243 -1.92 -3.93 -3.72
CA ALA A 243 -1.56 -3.91 -5.14
C ALA A 243 -0.05 -3.97 -5.34
N GLY A 244 0.38 -4.73 -6.34
CA GLY A 244 1.79 -4.89 -6.69
C GLY A 244 1.98 -5.80 -7.90
N GLU A 245 3.23 -6.01 -8.27
CA GLU A 245 3.54 -7.10 -9.19
C GLU A 245 3.35 -8.45 -8.52
N LEU A 246 3.24 -9.48 -9.35
CA LEU A 246 2.96 -10.83 -8.91
C LEU A 246 4.14 -11.74 -9.29
N LEU A 247 4.99 -11.97 -8.30
CA LEU A 247 6.24 -12.70 -8.42
C LEU A 247 6.02 -14.22 -8.43
N ARG A 248 6.88 -14.95 -9.14
CA ARG A 248 7.06 -16.40 -8.97
C ARG A 248 8.03 -16.70 -7.83
N PRO A 249 7.89 -17.88 -7.20
CA PRO A 249 8.86 -18.34 -6.21
C PRO A 249 10.30 -18.27 -6.76
N GLY A 250 11.17 -17.55 -6.06
CA GLY A 250 12.57 -17.40 -6.43
C GLY A 250 12.84 -16.52 -7.66
N GLU A 251 11.84 -15.81 -8.18
CA GLU A 251 12.02 -14.88 -9.32
C GLU A 251 12.95 -13.73 -8.96
N ILE A 252 12.85 -13.23 -7.72
CA ILE A 252 13.69 -12.14 -7.21
C ILE A 252 14.58 -12.65 -6.08
N GLY A 253 15.89 -12.64 -6.33
CA GLY A 253 16.93 -12.92 -5.35
C GLY A 253 17.97 -11.81 -5.34
N LEU A 254 18.15 -11.16 -4.19
CA LEU A 254 19.09 -10.07 -4.00
C LEU A 254 20.38 -10.56 -3.37
N LEU A 255 21.49 -10.46 -4.09
CA LEU A 255 22.84 -10.62 -3.54
C LEU A 255 23.16 -9.51 -2.52
N PRO A 256 24.21 -9.68 -1.70
CA PRO A 256 24.67 -8.64 -0.79
C PRO A 256 24.79 -7.25 -1.46
N GLY A 257 24.09 -6.27 -0.89
CA GLY A 257 24.09 -4.89 -1.37
C GLY A 257 23.08 -4.58 -2.48
N GLU A 258 22.49 -5.58 -3.13
CA GLU A 258 21.51 -5.39 -4.20
C GLU A 258 20.17 -4.85 -3.69
N VAL A 259 19.46 -4.19 -4.60
CA VAL A 259 18.20 -3.50 -4.35
C VAL A 259 17.16 -4.00 -5.35
N TYR A 260 15.98 -4.28 -4.85
CA TYR A 260 14.77 -4.45 -5.62
C TYR A 260 13.92 -3.19 -5.51
N ASP A 261 13.31 -2.77 -6.61
CA ASP A 261 12.33 -1.67 -6.67
C ASP A 261 11.00 -2.22 -7.18
N SER A 262 9.92 -2.02 -6.41
CA SER A 262 8.58 -2.37 -6.85
C SER A 262 8.12 -1.47 -7.99
N PRO A 263 7.12 -1.90 -8.79
CA PRO A 263 6.39 -0.97 -9.64
C PRO A 263 5.78 0.18 -8.84
N GLU A 264 5.59 1.32 -9.50
CA GLU A 264 4.88 2.45 -8.92
C GLU A 264 3.37 2.16 -8.87
N ILE A 265 2.75 2.45 -7.74
CA ILE A 265 1.30 2.43 -7.56
C ILE A 265 0.79 3.87 -7.57
N PHE A 266 -0.17 4.15 -8.43
CA PHE A 266 -0.83 5.43 -8.54
C PHE A 266 -2.21 5.34 -7.89
N LEU A 267 -2.48 6.24 -6.94
CA LEU A 267 -3.79 6.45 -6.36
C LEU A 267 -4.32 7.81 -6.81
N CYS A 268 -5.58 7.88 -7.24
CA CYS A 268 -6.22 9.11 -7.66
C CYS A 268 -7.53 9.29 -6.90
N HIS A 269 -7.67 10.39 -6.17
CA HIS A 269 -8.87 10.71 -5.40
C HIS A 269 -9.76 11.72 -6.15
N SER A 270 -11.06 11.50 -6.11
CA SER A 270 -12.09 12.45 -6.55
C SER A 270 -13.29 12.39 -5.62
N SER A 271 -13.91 13.53 -5.33
CA SER A 271 -15.11 13.65 -4.49
C SER A 271 -15.99 14.81 -4.95
#